data_AF-A0A8J2TLW3-F1
#
_entry.id   AF-A0A8J2TLW3-F1
#
_cell.length_a   1.000
_cell.length_b   1.000
_cell.length_c   1.000
_cell.angle_alpha   90.00
_cell.angle_beta   90.00
_cell.angle_gamma   90.00
#
_symmetry.space_group_name_H-M   'P 1'
#
loop_
_entity.id
_entity.type
_entity.pdbx_description
1 polymer ?
#
loop_
_entity_poly.entity_id
_entity_poly.type
_entity_poly.pdbx_seq_one_letter_code
_entity_poly.pdbx_strand_id
1 'polypeptide(L)'
;MDMNVIEEVKKDLMGWRLGRIIHVMDRGFSSEENLRILQRGAGHYIIGERMRAGKKDVEAALSKRGRFHTIRENLLVKESIVGDGEARKRYVIAYNPEEAERDRRQRNEIICAVEEQLENLKQLPNEAHHKRACALRAHKVYGKYIRQLKDGTLKLNKQAIRDEEKYDGKYLIRTSDDTLSLEDIALGYKQLLQVESAFRTLKSTLNIRPMYHRLERRIRAHIIINWLALLLVRLIENETGSSWDSVRREVQRLQVGHFTTKDGDLYRTTTPTAKQKEIFNKVGVNLPPEILEIKPKS
;
A
#
# COMPACT_ATOMS: atom_id res chain seq x y z
N MET A 1 2.33 -15.27 -9.28
CA MET A 1 1.20 -14.69 -10.05
C MET A 1 1.61 -14.79 -11.49
N ASP A 2 0.90 -15.65 -12.21
CA ASP A 2 1.35 -16.30 -13.45
C ASP A 2 1.50 -15.37 -14.65
N MET A 3 2.52 -15.64 -15.48
CA MET A 3 2.72 -15.04 -16.81
C MET A 3 1.48 -15.21 -17.72
N ASN A 4 0.71 -16.28 -17.53
CA ASN A 4 -0.38 -16.64 -18.43
C ASN A 4 -1.58 -15.66 -18.39
N VAL A 5 -1.77 -14.92 -17.29
CA VAL A 5 -2.92 -14.03 -17.14
C VAL A 5 -2.88 -12.86 -18.15
N ILE A 6 -1.70 -12.33 -18.44
CA ILE A 6 -1.56 -11.21 -19.39
C ILE A 6 -1.93 -11.67 -20.81
N GLU A 7 -1.49 -12.86 -21.20
CA GLU A 7 -1.79 -13.42 -22.52
C GLU A 7 -3.28 -13.72 -22.69
N GLU A 8 -3.90 -14.31 -21.67
CA GLU A 8 -5.33 -14.64 -21.66
C GLU A 8 -6.20 -13.38 -21.79
N VAL A 9 -5.99 -12.40 -20.91
CA VAL A 9 -6.73 -11.13 -20.95
C VAL A 9 -6.56 -10.42 -22.29
N LYS A 10 -5.35 -10.43 -22.84
CA LYS A 10 -5.09 -9.82 -24.15
C LYS A 10 -5.84 -10.52 -25.27
N LYS A 11 -5.88 -11.87 -25.24
CA LYS A 11 -6.61 -12.66 -26.23
C LYS A 11 -8.10 -12.35 -26.22
N ASP A 12 -8.69 -12.24 -25.03
CA ASP A 12 -10.11 -11.89 -24.88
C ASP A 12 -10.41 -10.49 -25.41
N LEU A 13 -9.56 -9.51 -25.09
CA LEU A 13 -9.72 -8.12 -25.53
C LEU A 13 -9.55 -7.94 -27.05
N MET A 14 -8.75 -8.78 -27.72
CA MET A 14 -8.65 -8.74 -29.19
C MET A 14 -10.00 -9.05 -29.86
N GLY A 15 -10.85 -9.86 -29.22
CA GLY A 15 -12.21 -10.12 -29.71
C GLY A 15 -13.10 -8.88 -29.76
N TRP A 16 -12.77 -7.84 -28.99
CA TRP A 16 -13.57 -6.62 -28.84
C TRP A 16 -13.24 -5.53 -29.87
N ARG A 17 -12.24 -5.77 -30.75
CA ARG A 17 -11.82 -4.85 -31.83
C ARG A 17 -11.54 -3.41 -31.36
N LEU A 18 -10.98 -3.27 -30.16
CA LEU A 18 -10.58 -1.97 -29.62
C LEU A 18 -9.34 -1.47 -30.38
N GLY A 19 -9.39 -0.23 -30.90
CA GLY A 19 -8.31 0.33 -31.72
C GLY A 19 -7.06 0.77 -30.95
N ARG A 20 -7.20 1.06 -29.64
CA ARG A 20 -6.11 1.47 -28.75
C ARG A 20 -6.46 1.08 -27.31
N ILE A 21 -5.54 0.39 -26.63
CA ILE A 21 -5.72 -0.03 -25.23
C ILE A 21 -4.49 0.38 -24.42
N ILE A 22 -4.70 1.03 -23.28
CA ILE A 22 -3.63 1.35 -22.32
C ILE A 22 -3.81 0.47 -21.08
N HIS A 23 -2.85 -0.43 -20.86
CA HIS A 23 -2.84 -1.33 -19.73
C HIS A 23 -2.12 -0.69 -18.54
N VAL A 24 -2.80 -0.53 -17.41
CA VAL A 24 -2.20 -0.03 -16.17
C VAL A 24 -1.90 -1.21 -15.24
N MET A 25 -0.63 -1.43 -14.91
CA MET A 25 -0.18 -2.64 -14.19
C MET A 25 0.81 -2.32 -13.06
N ASP A 26 0.86 -3.21 -12.06
CA ASP A 26 1.79 -3.06 -10.93
C ASP A 26 3.23 -3.44 -11.30
N ARG A 27 4.17 -3.04 -10.43
CA ARG A 27 5.60 -3.38 -10.42
C ARG A 27 5.88 -4.88 -10.38
N GLY A 28 4.87 -5.71 -10.08
CA GLY A 28 4.95 -7.17 -10.19
C GLY A 28 5.06 -7.67 -11.63
N PHE A 29 4.57 -6.90 -12.60
CA PHE A 29 4.47 -7.30 -14.00
C PHE A 29 5.51 -6.63 -14.91
N SER A 30 6.52 -5.97 -14.35
CA SER A 30 7.52 -5.15 -15.09
C SER A 30 8.66 -5.93 -15.76
N SER A 31 8.45 -7.21 -16.09
CA SER A 31 9.42 -7.99 -16.87
C SER A 31 9.38 -7.57 -18.34
N GLU A 32 10.53 -7.54 -19.02
CA GLU A 32 10.58 -7.11 -20.43
C GLU A 32 9.73 -8.01 -21.35
N GLU A 33 9.59 -9.30 -21.00
CA GLU A 33 8.70 -10.23 -21.70
C GLU A 33 7.23 -9.81 -21.62
N ASN A 34 6.73 -9.50 -20.41
CA ASN A 34 5.37 -9.01 -20.22
C ASN A 34 5.14 -7.69 -20.97
N LEU A 35 6.11 -6.77 -20.94
CA LEU A 35 6.00 -5.50 -21.64
C LEU A 35 5.88 -5.68 -23.16
N ARG A 36 6.66 -6.60 -23.74
CA ARG A 36 6.54 -6.96 -25.16
C ARG A 36 5.17 -7.52 -25.48
N ILE A 37 4.62 -8.39 -24.63
CA ILE A 37 3.27 -8.94 -24.81
C ILE A 37 2.25 -7.81 -24.79
N LEU A 38 2.31 -6.90 -23.81
CA LEU A 38 1.40 -5.77 -23.67
C LEU A 38 1.44 -4.84 -24.91
N GLN A 39 2.60 -4.66 -25.53
CA GLN A 39 2.74 -3.81 -26.73
C GLN A 39 2.20 -4.40 -28.05
N ARG A 40 1.91 -5.71 -28.12
CA ARG A 40 1.33 -6.31 -29.33
C ARG A 40 -0.05 -5.71 -29.66
N GLY A 41 -0.50 -5.73 -30.92
CA GLY A 41 -1.88 -5.40 -31.29
C GLY A 41 -2.39 -4.03 -30.81
N ALA A 42 -1.62 -2.95 -31.05
CA ALA A 42 -1.94 -1.57 -30.66
C ALA A 42 -2.14 -1.34 -29.13
N GLY A 43 -1.55 -2.20 -28.31
CA GLY A 43 -1.53 -2.03 -26.86
C GLY A 43 -0.40 -1.11 -26.41
N HIS A 44 -0.68 -0.29 -25.41
CA HIS A 44 0.29 0.49 -24.66
C HIS A 44 0.20 0.14 -23.18
N TYR A 45 1.20 0.55 -22.39
CA TYR A 45 1.18 0.33 -20.96
C TYR A 45 1.57 1.56 -20.14
N ILE A 46 1.08 1.58 -18.91
CA ILE A 46 1.57 2.37 -17.79
C ILE A 46 1.89 1.37 -16.68
N ILE A 47 3.15 1.20 -16.33
CA ILE A 47 3.56 0.19 -15.36
C ILE A 47 4.48 0.78 -14.31
N GLY A 48 4.32 0.34 -13.06
CA GLY A 48 5.29 0.66 -12.03
C GLY A 48 6.61 -0.09 -12.26
N GLU A 49 7.73 0.51 -11.87
CA GLU A 49 9.05 -0.13 -11.86
C GLU A 49 9.64 -0.21 -10.46
N ARG A 50 10.42 -1.26 -10.21
CA ARG A 50 11.10 -1.46 -8.93
C ARG A 50 12.38 -0.62 -8.89
N MET A 51 12.35 0.49 -8.16
CA MET A 51 13.51 1.39 -8.00
C MET A 51 14.76 0.71 -7.41
N ARG A 52 14.59 -0.39 -6.68
CA ARG A 52 15.66 -1.10 -5.92
C ARG A 52 16.12 -2.40 -6.58
N ALA A 53 15.76 -2.62 -7.83
CA ALA A 53 16.04 -3.88 -8.51
C ALA A 53 17.43 -3.94 -9.18
N GLY A 54 18.22 -2.86 -9.14
CA GLY A 54 19.55 -2.82 -9.77
C GLY A 54 19.52 -2.84 -11.31
N LYS A 55 18.38 -2.48 -11.93
CA LYS A 55 18.27 -2.36 -13.39
C LYS A 55 19.00 -1.09 -13.83
N LYS A 56 19.96 -1.21 -14.75
CA LYS A 56 20.74 -0.07 -15.29
C LYS A 56 19.85 1.08 -15.79
N ASP A 57 18.78 0.75 -16.52
CA ASP A 57 17.87 1.77 -17.07
C ASP A 57 17.09 2.51 -15.97
N VAL A 58 16.74 1.81 -14.89
CA VAL A 58 16.04 2.41 -13.73
C VAL A 58 16.99 3.35 -12.98
N GLU A 59 18.24 2.94 -12.76
CA GLU A 59 19.27 3.78 -12.13
C GLU A 59 19.60 5.01 -13.00
N ALA A 60 19.70 4.82 -14.31
CA ALA A 60 19.84 5.92 -15.27
C ALA A 60 18.64 6.88 -15.22
N ALA A 61 17.42 6.35 -15.17
CA ALA A 61 16.21 7.17 -15.10
C ALA A 61 16.17 8.02 -13.82
N LEU A 62 16.52 7.41 -12.68
CA LEU A 62 16.52 8.05 -11.36
C LEU A 62 17.65 9.07 -11.17
N SER A 63 18.81 8.85 -11.80
CA SER A 63 19.98 9.75 -11.69
C SER A 63 19.88 11.00 -12.55
N LYS A 64 19.07 11.00 -13.63
CA LYS A 64 18.86 12.19 -14.46
C LYS A 64 18.28 13.34 -13.65
N ARG A 65 18.98 14.48 -13.66
CA ARG A 65 18.49 15.74 -13.07
C ARG A 65 17.36 16.30 -13.94
N GLY A 66 16.42 17.00 -13.31
CA GLY A 66 15.31 17.64 -14.00
C GLY A 66 14.30 18.22 -13.03
N ARG A 67 13.45 19.11 -13.53
CA ARG A 67 12.45 19.83 -12.73
C ARG A 67 11.21 18.96 -12.52
N PHE A 68 10.68 18.99 -11.31
CA PHE A 68 9.37 18.42 -11.02
C PHE A 68 8.26 19.42 -11.35
N HIS A 69 7.19 18.91 -11.96
CA HIS A 69 5.96 19.64 -12.24
C HIS A 69 4.88 19.20 -11.26
N THR A 70 4.17 20.17 -10.68
CA THR A 70 3.05 19.89 -9.78
C THR A 70 1.82 19.56 -10.62
N ILE A 71 1.27 18.35 -10.44
CA ILE A 71 0.03 17.91 -11.09
C ILE A 71 -1.16 18.11 -10.15
N ARG A 72 -0.97 17.80 -8.87
CA ARG A 72 -1.92 18.08 -7.77
C ARG A 72 -1.15 18.48 -6.52
N GLU A 73 -1.83 19.00 -5.51
CA GLU A 73 -1.23 19.45 -4.23
C GLU A 73 -0.18 18.47 -3.68
N ASN A 74 -0.47 17.17 -3.72
CA ASN A 74 0.42 16.11 -3.22
C ASN A 74 0.98 15.17 -4.30
N LEU A 75 1.14 15.67 -5.53
CA LEU A 75 1.68 14.88 -6.63
C LEU A 75 2.54 15.72 -7.56
N LEU A 76 3.85 15.52 -7.45
CA LEU A 76 4.85 16.11 -8.33
C LEU A 76 5.38 15.04 -9.28
N VAL A 77 5.61 15.38 -10.54
CA VAL A 77 6.09 14.43 -11.56
C VAL A 77 7.25 14.99 -12.36
N LYS A 78 8.14 14.11 -12.78
CA LYS A 78 9.27 14.44 -13.65
C LYS A 78 9.44 13.36 -14.70
N GLU A 79 9.61 13.78 -15.96
CA GLU A 79 9.95 12.86 -17.04
C GLU A 79 11.44 12.50 -17.03
N SER A 80 11.74 11.26 -17.42
CA SER A 80 13.10 10.78 -17.64
C SER A 80 13.10 9.77 -18.79
N ILE A 81 13.69 10.15 -19.91
CA ILE A 81 13.86 9.27 -21.07
C ILE A 81 15.24 8.63 -21.00
N VAL A 82 15.35 7.31 -21.15
CA VAL A 82 16.62 6.57 -21.11
C VAL A 82 16.84 5.85 -22.44
N GLY A 83 18.05 5.96 -22.99
CA GLY A 83 18.38 5.46 -24.33
C GLY A 83 17.94 6.42 -25.44
N ASP A 84 18.15 5.98 -26.69
CA ASP A 84 17.98 6.77 -27.90
C ASP A 84 17.12 6.05 -28.95
N GLY A 85 16.57 6.81 -29.90
CA GLY A 85 15.75 6.27 -31.00
C GLY A 85 14.47 5.57 -30.54
N GLU A 86 14.02 4.56 -31.29
CA GLU A 86 12.81 3.78 -30.95
C GLU A 86 13.00 2.87 -29.73
N ALA A 87 14.25 2.52 -29.40
CA ALA A 87 14.55 1.68 -28.24
C ALA A 87 14.52 2.47 -26.91
N ARG A 88 14.31 3.80 -26.97
CA ARG A 88 14.24 4.65 -25.78
C ARG A 88 13.12 4.20 -24.85
N LYS A 89 13.36 4.32 -23.56
CA LYS A 89 12.41 4.00 -22.50
C LYS A 89 11.97 5.29 -21.83
N ARG A 90 10.68 5.55 -21.86
CA ARG A 90 10.07 6.71 -21.21
C ARG A 90 9.68 6.36 -19.78
N TYR A 91 10.26 7.07 -18.83
CA TYR A 91 9.94 6.96 -17.41
C TYR A 91 9.33 8.25 -16.87
N VAL A 92 8.47 8.10 -15.88
CA VAL A 92 7.92 9.19 -15.08
C VAL A 92 8.23 8.90 -13.61
N ILE A 93 8.96 9.81 -12.99
CA ILE A 93 9.22 9.78 -11.55
C ILE A 93 8.15 10.63 -10.90
N ALA A 94 7.32 10.01 -10.09
CA ALA A 94 6.33 10.70 -9.29
C ALA A 94 6.83 10.80 -7.84
N TYR A 95 6.49 11.91 -7.20
CA TYR A 95 6.89 12.25 -5.84
C TYR A 95 5.70 12.82 -5.08
N ASN A 96 5.41 12.25 -3.91
CA ASN A 96 4.42 12.74 -2.98
C ASN A 96 5.12 13.22 -1.70
N PRO A 97 5.11 14.54 -1.39
CA PRO A 97 5.76 15.09 -0.20
C PRO A 97 5.22 14.54 1.12
N GLU A 98 3.91 14.32 1.23
CA GLU A 98 3.30 13.78 2.46
C GLU A 98 3.74 12.33 2.70
N GLU A 99 3.74 11.51 1.64
CA GLU A 99 4.22 10.13 1.74
C GLU A 99 5.73 10.10 2.01
N ALA A 100 6.49 11.06 1.51
CA ALA A 100 7.91 11.17 1.82
C ALA A 100 8.18 11.41 3.31
N GLU A 101 7.37 12.26 3.96
CA GLU A 101 7.48 12.48 5.39
C GLU A 101 7.04 11.25 6.20
N ARG A 102 6.01 10.53 5.73
CA ARG A 102 5.59 9.27 6.33
C ARG A 102 6.67 8.19 6.23
N ASP A 103 7.24 8.00 5.04
CA ASP A 103 8.33 7.06 4.76
C ASP A 103 9.55 7.40 5.61
N ARG A 104 9.89 8.69 5.72
CA ARG A 104 10.97 9.18 6.59
C ARG A 104 10.73 8.81 8.06
N ARG A 105 9.53 9.08 8.59
CA ARG A 105 9.18 8.74 9.97
C ARG A 105 9.30 7.24 10.22
N GLN A 106 8.73 6.43 9.33
CA GLN A 106 8.81 4.98 9.44
C GLN A 106 10.25 4.47 9.35
N ARG A 107 11.08 5.03 8.46
CA ARG A 107 12.52 4.71 8.41
C ARG A 107 13.20 5.08 9.72
N ASN A 108 12.94 6.25 10.29
CA ASN A 108 13.55 6.69 11.54
C ASN A 108 13.16 5.79 12.71
N GLU A 109 11.91 5.35 12.79
CA GLU A 109 11.45 4.34 13.78
C GLU A 109 12.22 3.02 13.62
N ILE A 110 12.41 2.56 12.38
CA ILE A 110 13.20 1.36 12.10
C ILE A 110 14.67 1.55 12.50
N ILE A 111 15.27 2.70 12.20
CA ILE A 111 16.66 3.00 12.56
C ILE A 111 16.82 2.99 14.08
N CYS A 112 15.94 3.65 14.82
CA CYS A 112 15.95 3.67 16.27
C CYS A 112 15.87 2.25 16.85
N ALA A 113 14.97 1.41 16.31
CA ALA A 113 14.87 0.01 16.71
C ALA A 113 16.16 -0.78 16.39
N VAL A 114 16.79 -0.54 15.23
CA VAL A 114 18.06 -1.18 14.86
C VAL A 114 19.18 -0.77 15.82
N GLU A 115 19.28 0.50 16.16
CA GLU A 115 20.29 1.02 17.10
C GLU A 115 20.13 0.37 18.48
N GLU A 116 18.92 0.30 19.03
CA GLU A 116 18.63 -0.38 20.28
C GLU A 116 19.02 -1.87 20.25
N GLN A 117 18.72 -2.57 19.14
CA GLN A 117 19.11 -3.97 18.99
C GLN A 117 20.64 -4.14 18.90
N LEU A 118 21.34 -3.22 18.23
CA LEU A 118 22.81 -3.24 18.14
C LEU A 118 23.46 -2.98 19.50
N GLU A 119 22.93 -2.06 20.30
CA GLU A 119 23.40 -1.80 21.67
C GLU A 119 23.19 -3.01 22.58
N ASN A 120 22.01 -3.64 22.50
CA ASN A 120 21.69 -4.84 23.27
C ASN A 120 22.54 -6.06 22.92
N LEU A 121 23.14 -6.11 21.73
CA LEU A 121 24.04 -7.19 21.33
C LEU A 121 25.36 -7.19 22.12
N LYS A 122 25.82 -6.03 22.63
CA LYS A 122 27.06 -5.85 23.40
C LYS A 122 28.27 -6.63 22.82
N GLN A 123 28.41 -6.65 21.50
CA GLN A 123 29.45 -7.42 20.83
C GLN A 123 30.85 -6.91 21.15
N LEU A 124 31.76 -7.83 21.47
CA LEU A 124 33.18 -7.54 21.56
C LEU A 124 33.87 -7.76 20.18
N PRO A 125 34.92 -6.98 19.85
CA PRO A 125 35.70 -7.19 18.64
C PRO A 125 36.29 -8.60 18.57
N ASN A 126 36.26 -9.22 17.38
CA ASN A 126 36.78 -10.57 17.09
C ASN A 126 36.12 -11.72 17.84
N GLU A 127 34.96 -11.51 18.47
CA GLU A 127 34.17 -12.57 19.09
C GLU A 127 33.33 -13.33 18.05
N ALA A 128 33.15 -14.64 18.25
CA ALA A 128 32.32 -15.45 17.37
C ALA A 128 30.86 -14.96 17.37
N HIS A 129 30.23 -14.90 16.20
CA HIS A 129 28.85 -14.42 16.10
C HIS A 129 27.88 -15.32 16.87
N HIS A 130 27.24 -14.76 17.89
CA HIS A 130 26.09 -15.38 18.51
C HIS A 130 24.91 -15.48 17.53
N LYS A 131 24.05 -16.50 17.71
CA LYS A 131 22.81 -16.71 16.92
C LYS A 131 21.98 -15.42 16.74
N ARG A 132 21.95 -14.55 17.75
CA ARG A 132 21.23 -13.26 17.73
C ARG A 132 21.79 -12.28 16.70
N ALA A 133 23.10 -12.19 16.54
CA ALA A 133 23.74 -11.31 15.56
C ALA A 133 23.44 -11.77 14.13
N CYS A 134 23.52 -13.08 13.88
CA CYS A 134 23.15 -13.66 12.59
C CYS A 134 21.66 -13.43 12.27
N ALA A 135 20.77 -13.62 13.25
CA ALA A 135 19.35 -13.37 13.10
C ALA A 135 19.05 -11.90 12.79
N LEU A 136 19.70 -10.97 13.49
CA LEU A 136 19.53 -9.54 13.26
C LEU A 136 19.99 -9.14 11.85
N ARG A 137 21.13 -9.66 11.38
CA ARG A 137 21.64 -9.44 10.02
C ARG A 137 20.73 -10.03 8.94
N ALA A 138 20.13 -11.19 9.20
CA ALA A 138 19.21 -11.86 8.27
C ALA A 138 17.78 -11.30 8.33
N HIS A 139 17.48 -10.42 9.29
CA HIS A 139 16.14 -9.89 9.47
C HIS A 139 15.72 -9.03 8.27
N LYS A 140 14.54 -9.33 7.69
CA LYS A 140 14.06 -8.74 6.42
C LYS A 140 14.03 -7.21 6.40
N VAL A 141 13.74 -6.58 7.53
CA VAL A 141 13.65 -5.11 7.66
C VAL A 141 14.98 -4.52 8.15
N TYR A 142 15.42 -4.90 9.34
CA TYR A 142 16.65 -4.44 9.99
C TYR A 142 17.94 -4.75 9.25
N GLY A 143 18.08 -5.95 8.69
CA GLY A 143 19.31 -6.43 8.06
C GLY A 143 19.83 -5.49 6.96
N LYS A 144 18.92 -4.81 6.27
CA LYS A 144 19.24 -3.79 5.26
C LYS A 144 20.08 -2.62 5.81
N TYR A 145 19.82 -2.20 7.04
CA TYR A 145 20.48 -1.06 7.69
C TYR A 145 21.70 -1.48 8.51
N ILE A 146 22.13 -2.73 8.41
CA ILE A 146 23.23 -3.27 9.19
C ILE A 146 24.38 -3.61 8.24
N ARG A 147 25.60 -3.27 8.66
CA ARG A 147 26.83 -3.71 8.02
C ARG A 147 27.73 -4.38 9.03
N GLN A 148 28.56 -5.30 8.55
CA GLN A 148 29.57 -5.95 9.36
C GLN A 148 30.93 -5.27 9.15
N LEU A 149 31.63 -5.01 10.24
CA LEU A 149 33.00 -4.51 10.22
C LEU A 149 34.00 -5.66 10.07
N LYS A 150 35.27 -5.31 9.79
CA LYS A 150 36.35 -6.30 9.63
C LYS A 150 36.60 -7.12 10.91
N ASP A 151 36.32 -6.54 12.07
CA ASP A 151 36.43 -7.17 13.39
C ASP A 151 35.21 -8.05 13.76
N GLY A 152 34.27 -8.25 12.82
CA GLY A 152 33.06 -9.03 13.06
C GLY A 152 31.92 -8.27 13.73
N THR A 153 32.12 -7.03 14.19
CA THR A 153 31.05 -6.30 14.87
C THR A 153 30.01 -5.78 13.90
N LEU A 154 28.74 -5.78 14.32
CA LEU A 154 27.64 -5.20 13.55
C LEU A 154 27.49 -3.72 13.88
N LYS A 155 27.38 -2.89 12.84
CA LYS A 155 27.16 -1.45 12.95
C LYS A 155 26.08 -0.99 11.99
N LEU A 156 25.52 0.18 12.29
CA LEU A 156 24.58 0.84 11.41
C LEU A 156 25.24 1.18 10.06
N ASN A 157 24.54 0.89 8.98
CA ASN A 157 24.94 1.18 7.62
C ASN A 157 24.40 2.56 7.20
N LYS A 158 25.16 3.61 7.52
CA LYS A 158 24.82 5.00 7.16
C LYS A 158 24.66 5.21 5.66
N GLN A 159 25.37 4.44 4.83
CA GLN A 159 25.24 4.54 3.37
C GLN A 159 23.89 3.98 2.91
N ALA A 160 23.48 2.82 3.42
CA ALA A 160 22.14 2.26 3.13
C ALA A 160 21.00 3.18 3.57
N ILE A 161 21.16 3.91 4.67
CA ILE A 161 20.20 4.93 5.13
C ILE A 161 20.10 6.08 4.12
N ARG A 162 21.25 6.66 3.73
CA ARG A 162 21.30 7.74 2.74
C ARG A 162 20.78 7.33 1.36
N ASP A 163 21.02 6.09 0.97
CA ASP A 163 20.50 5.55 -0.28
C ASP A 163 18.99 5.33 -0.19
N GLU A 164 18.47 4.97 0.98
CA GLU A 164 17.04 4.83 1.19
C GLU A 164 16.29 6.17 1.20
N GLU A 165 16.84 7.18 1.86
CA GLU A 165 16.30 8.55 1.90
C GLU A 165 15.98 9.11 0.51
N LYS A 166 16.75 8.71 -0.51
CA LYS A 166 16.54 9.16 -1.90
C LYS A 166 15.21 8.70 -2.49
N TYR A 167 14.62 7.63 -1.96
CA TYR A 167 13.41 7.00 -2.49
C TYR A 167 12.13 7.41 -1.76
N ASP A 168 12.21 8.17 -0.67
CA ASP A 168 11.06 8.57 0.13
C ASP A 168 9.99 9.27 -0.71
N GLY A 169 8.76 8.78 -0.62
CA GLY A 169 7.61 9.30 -1.35
C GLY A 169 7.72 9.22 -2.87
N LYS A 170 8.74 8.53 -3.41
CA LYS A 170 8.93 8.38 -4.85
C LYS A 170 8.42 7.06 -5.37
N TYR A 171 7.93 7.09 -6.60
CA TYR A 171 7.66 5.90 -7.39
C TYR A 171 8.02 6.15 -8.84
N LEU A 172 8.50 5.08 -9.48
CA LEU A 172 8.92 5.11 -10.88
C LEU A 172 7.87 4.41 -11.73
N ILE A 173 7.42 5.09 -12.76
CA ILE A 173 6.48 4.59 -13.74
C ILE A 173 7.22 4.51 -15.08
N ARG A 174 6.97 3.46 -15.86
CA ARG A 174 7.40 3.33 -17.25
C ARG A 174 6.17 3.30 -18.14
N THR A 175 6.24 3.98 -19.28
CA THR A 175 5.19 3.92 -20.29
C THR A 175 5.76 3.65 -21.67
N SER A 176 4.94 3.05 -22.53
CA SER A 176 5.22 2.86 -23.96
C SER A 176 4.49 3.86 -24.86
N ASP A 177 3.78 4.82 -24.30
CA ASP A 177 2.97 5.77 -25.06
C ASP A 177 3.53 7.18 -24.89
N ASP A 178 4.08 7.73 -25.96
CA ASP A 178 4.66 9.07 -25.99
C ASP A 178 3.58 10.16 -26.09
N THR A 179 2.35 9.81 -26.47
CA THR A 179 1.24 10.77 -26.62
C THR A 179 0.58 11.12 -25.29
N LEU A 180 0.79 10.30 -24.26
CA LEU A 180 0.23 10.55 -22.93
C LEU A 180 0.93 11.71 -22.23
N SER A 181 0.13 12.58 -21.63
CA SER A 181 0.64 13.63 -20.75
C SER A 181 1.21 13.02 -19.46
N LEU A 182 2.12 13.76 -18.79
CA LEU A 182 2.65 13.32 -17.49
C LEU A 182 1.55 13.23 -16.42
N GLU A 183 0.51 14.06 -16.54
CA GLU A 183 -0.67 14.03 -15.69
C GLU A 183 -1.44 12.72 -15.86
N ASP A 184 -1.77 12.34 -17.10
CA ASP A 184 -2.52 11.10 -17.38
C ASP A 184 -1.78 9.86 -16.90
N ILE A 185 -0.45 9.82 -17.10
CA ILE A 185 0.39 8.71 -16.65
C ILE A 185 0.34 8.59 -15.12
N ALA A 186 0.54 9.71 -14.42
CA ALA A 186 0.61 9.71 -12.97
C ALA A 186 -0.76 9.46 -12.32
N LEU A 187 -1.84 10.04 -12.85
CA LEU A 187 -3.19 9.83 -12.36
C LEU A 187 -3.71 8.44 -12.68
N GLY A 188 -3.46 7.93 -13.88
CA GLY A 188 -3.82 6.56 -14.27
C GLY A 188 -3.14 5.53 -13.37
N TYR A 189 -1.84 5.70 -13.10
CA TYR A 189 -1.14 4.82 -12.16
C TYR A 189 -1.62 5.00 -10.71
N LYS A 190 -1.94 6.23 -10.27
CA LYS A 190 -2.51 6.48 -8.94
C LYS A 190 -3.86 5.79 -8.76
N GLN A 191 -4.69 5.74 -9.80
CA GLN A 191 -5.96 5.02 -9.78
C GLN A 191 -5.75 3.51 -9.55
N LEU A 192 -4.74 2.91 -10.19
CA LEU A 192 -4.38 1.50 -9.94
C LEU A 192 -4.05 1.27 -8.46
N LEU A 193 -3.26 2.14 -7.83
CA LEU A 193 -2.92 2.01 -6.40
C LEU A 193 -4.17 2.05 -5.49
N GLN A 194 -5.17 2.87 -5.84
CA GLN A 194 -6.45 2.92 -5.11
C GLN A 194 -7.23 1.60 -5.27
N VAL A 195 -7.27 1.07 -6.49
CA VAL A 195 -7.91 -0.21 -6.80
C VAL A 195 -7.23 -1.36 -6.05
N GLU A 196 -5.90 -1.42 -6.05
CA GLU A 196 -5.13 -2.42 -5.30
C GLU A 196 -5.37 -2.34 -3.80
N SER A 197 -5.42 -1.13 -3.25
CA SER A 197 -5.78 -0.91 -1.85
C SER A 197 -7.18 -1.48 -1.58
N ALA A 198 -8.14 -1.26 -2.47
CA ALA A 198 -9.51 -1.79 -2.32
C ALA A 198 -9.53 -3.32 -2.38
N PHE A 199 -8.77 -3.93 -3.30
CA PHE A 199 -8.59 -5.38 -3.36
C PHE A 199 -7.91 -5.96 -2.12
N ARG A 200 -6.97 -5.22 -1.51
CA ARG A 200 -6.33 -5.62 -0.26
C ARG A 200 -7.35 -5.63 0.87
N THR A 201 -8.12 -4.56 1.04
CA THR A 201 -9.21 -4.48 2.03
C THR A 201 -10.22 -5.60 1.86
N LEU A 202 -10.63 -5.91 0.62
CA LEU A 202 -11.50 -7.05 0.33
C LEU A 202 -10.92 -8.39 0.84
N LYS A 203 -9.61 -8.58 0.68
CA LYS A 203 -8.92 -9.82 1.07
C LYS A 203 -8.66 -9.90 2.58
N SER A 204 -8.21 -8.83 3.22
CA SER A 204 -7.78 -8.85 4.62
C SER A 204 -8.91 -8.52 5.59
N THR A 205 -9.60 -7.42 5.36
CA THR A 205 -10.56 -6.86 6.30
C THR A 205 -11.91 -7.53 6.13
N LEU A 206 -12.34 -7.70 4.87
CA LEU A 206 -13.64 -8.26 4.54
C LEU A 206 -13.59 -9.78 4.30
N ASN A 207 -12.38 -10.36 4.27
CA ASN A 207 -12.15 -11.79 4.13
C ASN A 207 -12.98 -12.41 3.01
N ILE A 208 -12.96 -11.80 1.82
CA ILE A 208 -13.59 -12.35 0.62
C ILE A 208 -13.09 -13.78 0.33
N ARG A 209 -11.89 -14.12 0.82
CA ARG A 209 -11.35 -15.48 0.88
C ARG A 209 -10.98 -15.82 2.33
N PRO A 210 -11.14 -17.08 2.76
CA PRO A 210 -11.54 -18.25 1.97
C PRO A 210 -13.04 -18.30 1.62
N MET A 211 -13.37 -18.71 0.40
CA MET A 211 -14.75 -18.85 -0.08
C MET A 211 -15.22 -20.31 0.07
N TYR A 212 -15.97 -20.58 1.14
CA TYR A 212 -16.47 -21.94 1.45
C TYR A 212 -17.81 -22.27 0.76
N HIS A 213 -18.34 -21.36 -0.04
CA HIS A 213 -19.57 -21.58 -0.78
C HIS A 213 -19.33 -22.42 -2.03
N ARG A 214 -20.15 -23.47 -2.22
CA ARG A 214 -20.10 -24.35 -3.41
C ARG A 214 -21.15 -24.03 -4.46
N LEU A 215 -22.27 -23.42 -4.06
CA LEU A 215 -23.35 -23.04 -4.98
C LEU A 215 -23.09 -21.66 -5.57
N GLU A 216 -23.23 -21.53 -6.89
CA GLU A 216 -22.98 -20.30 -7.62
C GLU A 216 -23.75 -19.09 -7.06
N ARG A 217 -25.04 -19.26 -6.74
CA ARG A 217 -25.85 -18.17 -6.15
C ARG A 217 -25.26 -17.63 -4.84
N ARG A 218 -24.72 -18.52 -3.99
CA ARG A 218 -24.11 -18.14 -2.70
C ARG A 218 -22.75 -17.47 -2.90
N ILE A 219 -21.99 -17.91 -3.91
CA ILE A 219 -20.75 -17.26 -4.34
C ILE A 219 -21.05 -15.82 -4.80
N ARG A 220 -22.03 -15.64 -5.70
CA ARG A 220 -22.47 -14.31 -6.17
C ARG A 220 -22.92 -13.41 -5.01
N ALA A 221 -23.75 -13.93 -4.10
CA ALA A 221 -24.20 -13.17 -2.93
C ALA A 221 -23.05 -12.75 -2.02
N HIS A 222 -22.08 -13.64 -1.73
CA HIS A 222 -20.89 -13.31 -0.93
C HIS A 222 -20.07 -12.19 -1.56
N ILE A 223 -19.87 -12.24 -2.88
CA ILE A 223 -19.15 -11.19 -3.62
C ILE A 223 -19.89 -9.85 -3.49
N ILE A 224 -21.22 -9.83 -3.67
CA ILE A 224 -22.03 -8.62 -3.55
C ILE A 224 -21.95 -8.02 -2.13
N ILE A 225 -22.08 -8.85 -1.08
CA ILE A 225 -21.97 -8.40 0.31
C ILE A 225 -20.58 -7.80 0.58
N ASN A 226 -19.51 -8.44 0.09
CA ASN A 226 -18.15 -7.93 0.22
C ASN A 226 -17.97 -6.60 -0.52
N TRP A 227 -18.56 -6.45 -1.71
CA TRP A 227 -18.53 -5.21 -2.46
C TRP A 227 -19.27 -4.07 -1.72
N LEU A 228 -20.46 -4.34 -1.18
CA LEU A 228 -21.20 -3.37 -0.35
C LEU A 228 -20.42 -2.98 0.91
N ALA A 229 -19.81 -3.96 1.59
CA ALA A 229 -18.98 -3.69 2.75
C ALA A 229 -17.75 -2.85 2.39
N LEU A 230 -17.12 -3.09 1.23
CA LEU A 230 -16.01 -2.26 0.73
C LEU A 230 -16.47 -0.83 0.45
N LEU A 231 -17.66 -0.65 -0.13
CA LEU A 231 -18.24 0.67 -0.36
C LEU A 231 -18.41 1.43 0.96
N LEU A 232 -18.97 0.79 1.99
CA LEU A 232 -19.12 1.38 3.33
C LEU A 232 -17.77 1.75 3.95
N VAL A 233 -16.77 0.86 3.85
CA VAL A 233 -15.41 1.14 4.31
C VAL A 233 -14.86 2.39 3.64
N ARG A 234 -14.98 2.52 2.31
CA ARG A 234 -14.47 3.67 1.57
C ARG A 234 -15.20 4.96 1.90
N LEU A 235 -16.52 4.91 2.07
CA LEU A 235 -17.30 6.05 2.52
C LEU A 235 -16.80 6.53 3.88
N ILE A 236 -16.66 5.63 4.85
CA ILE A 236 -16.18 5.98 6.20
C ILE A 236 -14.77 6.56 6.16
N GLU A 237 -13.85 5.97 5.38
CA GLU A 237 -12.48 6.48 5.26
C GLU A 237 -12.44 7.89 4.64
N ASN A 238 -13.28 8.15 3.63
CA ASN A 238 -13.36 9.44 2.97
C ASN A 238 -13.95 10.52 3.88
N GLU A 239 -15.06 10.22 4.57
CA GLU A 239 -15.71 11.18 5.48
C GLU A 239 -14.87 11.46 6.73
N THR A 240 -14.17 10.44 7.25
CA THR A 240 -13.39 10.58 8.48
C THR A 240 -11.96 11.07 8.25
N GLY A 241 -11.42 10.89 7.04
CA GLY A 241 -9.99 11.09 6.74
C GLY A 241 -9.07 10.08 7.45
N SER A 242 -9.62 9.02 8.04
CA SER A 242 -8.90 8.02 8.84
C SER A 242 -9.03 6.64 8.21
N SER A 243 -8.02 5.77 8.38
CA SER A 243 -8.12 4.39 7.89
C SER A 243 -9.21 3.61 8.62
N TRP A 244 -9.84 2.65 7.93
CA TRP A 244 -10.88 1.82 8.51
C TRP A 244 -10.41 1.06 9.75
N ASP A 245 -9.18 0.55 9.77
CA ASP A 245 -8.66 -0.15 10.96
C ASP A 245 -8.52 0.77 12.18
N SER A 246 -8.27 2.06 11.96
CA SER A 246 -8.29 3.06 13.04
C SER A 246 -9.72 3.29 13.51
N VAL A 247 -10.62 3.63 12.59
CA VAL A 247 -12.04 3.89 12.91
C VAL A 247 -12.69 2.69 13.60
N ARG A 248 -12.51 1.49 13.05
CA ARG A 248 -13.00 0.23 13.62
C ARG A 248 -12.50 0.02 15.04
N ARG A 249 -11.20 0.17 15.29
CA ARG A 249 -10.63 0.01 16.65
C ARG A 249 -11.23 1.01 17.64
N GLU A 250 -11.51 2.23 17.20
CA GLU A 250 -12.16 3.25 18.01
C GLU A 250 -13.61 2.91 18.33
N VAL A 251 -14.40 2.60 17.30
CA VAL A 251 -15.83 2.33 17.43
C VAL A 251 -16.10 1.00 18.14
N GLN A 252 -15.26 -0.02 17.96
CA GLN A 252 -15.42 -1.32 18.64
C GLN A 252 -15.27 -1.26 20.16
N ARG A 253 -14.71 -0.17 20.70
CA ARG A 253 -14.68 0.07 22.16
C ARG A 253 -16.00 0.57 22.71
N LEU A 254 -16.92 1.02 21.86
CA LEU A 254 -18.27 1.37 22.26
C LEU A 254 -19.06 0.06 22.45
N GLN A 255 -19.46 -0.23 23.68
CA GLN A 255 -20.09 -1.49 24.05
C GLN A 255 -21.41 -1.25 24.78
N VAL A 256 -22.24 -2.30 24.84
CA VAL A 256 -23.44 -2.34 25.65
C VAL A 256 -23.15 -3.19 26.88
N GLY A 257 -23.21 -2.57 28.06
CA GLY A 257 -23.21 -3.28 29.34
C GLY A 257 -24.60 -3.80 29.67
N HIS A 258 -24.67 -5.05 30.11
CA HIS A 258 -25.88 -5.68 30.63
C HIS A 258 -25.78 -5.76 32.14
N PHE A 259 -26.72 -5.12 32.84
CA PHE A 259 -26.76 -5.02 34.29
C PHE A 259 -28.03 -5.68 34.80
N THR A 260 -27.89 -6.81 35.49
CA THR A 260 -29.01 -7.49 36.13
C THR A 260 -29.15 -6.99 37.57
N THR A 261 -30.34 -6.53 37.92
CA THR A 261 -30.71 -6.05 39.25
C THR A 261 -31.86 -6.89 39.84
N LYS A 262 -32.28 -6.56 41.06
CA LYS A 262 -33.46 -7.19 41.67
C LYS A 262 -34.74 -6.83 40.93
N ASP A 263 -34.80 -5.61 40.37
CA ASP A 263 -35.99 -5.04 39.75
C ASP A 263 -36.08 -5.33 38.23
N GLY A 264 -35.02 -5.89 37.63
CA GLY A 264 -34.97 -6.18 36.20
C GLY A 264 -33.58 -6.09 35.59
N ASP A 265 -33.52 -6.17 34.27
CA ASP A 265 -32.31 -6.02 33.46
C ASP A 265 -32.23 -4.62 32.83
N LEU A 266 -31.04 -4.02 32.84
CA LEU A 266 -30.73 -2.74 32.21
C LEU A 266 -29.63 -2.93 31.16
N TYR A 267 -29.87 -2.45 29.95
CA TYR A 267 -28.90 -2.40 28.86
C TYR A 267 -28.45 -0.96 28.64
N ARG A 268 -27.20 -0.67 28.98
CA ARG A 268 -26.63 0.68 28.92
C ARG A 268 -25.40 0.72 28.02
N THR A 269 -25.31 1.70 27.15
CA THR A 269 -24.08 1.92 26.37
C THR A 269 -22.99 2.59 27.20
N THR A 270 -21.73 2.23 26.92
CA THR A 270 -20.57 2.92 27.48
C THR A 270 -20.56 4.38 27.03
N THR A 271 -20.15 5.30 27.91
CA THR A 271 -20.03 6.72 27.58
C THR A 271 -19.10 6.93 26.37
N PRO A 272 -19.59 7.49 25.24
CA PRO A 272 -18.77 7.70 24.06
C PRO A 272 -17.66 8.72 24.31
N THR A 273 -16.44 8.39 23.87
CA THR A 273 -15.29 9.31 23.86
C THR A 273 -15.48 10.43 22.84
N ALA A 274 -14.77 11.56 23.00
CA ALA A 274 -14.83 12.68 22.05
C ALA A 274 -14.55 12.25 20.59
N LYS A 275 -13.56 11.36 20.41
CA LYS A 275 -13.20 10.81 19.10
C LYS A 275 -14.30 9.94 18.49
N GLN A 276 -15.01 9.14 19.30
CA GLN A 276 -16.16 8.37 18.83
C GLN A 276 -17.30 9.30 18.41
N LYS A 277 -17.58 10.36 19.18
CA LYS A 277 -18.60 11.36 18.80
C LYS A 277 -18.26 12.04 17.47
N GLU A 278 -16.99 12.42 17.29
CA GLU A 278 -16.51 13.01 16.03
C GLU A 278 -16.71 12.06 14.84
N ILE A 279 -16.35 10.78 14.98
CA ILE A 279 -16.52 9.77 13.92
C ILE A 279 -17.99 9.64 13.51
N PHE A 280 -18.90 9.50 14.48
CA PHE A 280 -20.34 9.37 14.21
C PHE A 280 -20.91 10.61 13.53
N ASN A 281 -20.50 11.81 13.96
CA ASN A 281 -20.89 13.06 13.33
C ASN A 281 -20.40 13.17 11.88
N LYS A 282 -19.14 12.82 11.60
CA LYS A 282 -18.57 12.87 10.24
C LYS A 282 -19.28 11.92 9.28
N VAL A 283 -19.69 10.74 9.75
CA VAL A 283 -20.40 9.75 8.92
C VAL A 283 -21.92 10.05 8.84
N GLY A 284 -22.43 11.00 9.62
CA GLY A 284 -23.85 11.36 9.63
C GLY A 284 -24.75 10.32 10.30
N VAL A 285 -24.23 9.57 11.27
CA VAL A 285 -24.97 8.53 12.01
C VAL A 285 -25.13 8.94 13.46
N ASN A 286 -26.33 8.76 14.00
CA ASN A 286 -26.61 9.05 15.42
C ASN A 286 -25.86 8.08 16.34
N LEU A 287 -25.35 8.60 17.45
CA LEU A 287 -24.81 7.77 18.52
C LEU A 287 -25.93 6.89 19.10
N PRO A 288 -25.61 5.67 19.53
CA PRO A 288 -26.59 4.86 20.24
C PRO A 288 -26.99 5.56 21.54
N PRO A 289 -28.26 5.43 21.97
CA PRO A 289 -28.74 6.06 23.19
C PRO A 289 -28.03 5.48 24.41
N GLU A 290 -27.92 6.29 25.47
CA GLU A 290 -27.28 5.88 26.73
C GLU A 290 -27.97 4.65 27.33
N ILE A 291 -29.30 4.66 27.34
CA ILE A 291 -30.13 3.53 27.76
C ILE A 291 -30.76 2.93 26.49
N LEU A 292 -30.45 1.67 26.22
CA LEU A 292 -31.01 0.94 25.09
C LEU A 292 -32.34 0.29 25.45
N GLU A 293 -32.40 -0.34 26.62
CA GLU A 293 -33.56 -1.11 27.04
C GLU A 293 -33.57 -1.30 28.56
N ILE A 294 -34.76 -1.29 29.14
CA ILE A 294 -35.02 -1.64 30.55
C ILE A 294 -36.07 -2.76 30.53
N LYS A 295 -35.73 -3.94 31.04
CA LYS A 295 -36.63 -5.09 31.18
C LYS A 295 -36.96 -5.33 32.65
N PRO A 296 -38.10 -4.83 33.16
CA PRO A 296 -38.51 -5.11 34.53
C PRO A 296 -38.73 -6.61 34.73
N LYS A 297 -38.40 -7.13 35.92
CA LYS A 297 -38.81 -8.49 36.30
C LYS A 297 -40.31 -8.49 36.59
N SER A 298 -41.03 -9.41 35.93
CA SER A 298 -42.44 -9.71 36.21
C SER A 298 -42.66 -10.22 37.63
#